data_AF-A0A2E7H4F7-F1
#
_entry.id   AF-A0A2E7H4F7-F1
#
_cell.length_a   1.000
_cell.length_b   1.000
_cell.length_c   1.000
_cell.angle_alpha   90.00
_cell.angle_beta   90.00
_cell.angle_gamma   90.00
#
_symmetry.space_group_name_H-M   'P 1'
#
loop_
_entity.id
_entity.type
_entity.pdbx_description
1 polymer ?
#
loop_
_entity_poly.entity_id
_entity_poly.type
_entity_poly.pdbx_seq_one_letter_code
_entity_poly.pdbx_strand_id
1 'polypeptide(L)' 'MKKNMLSALIMCMLVSHIDAQTRYLDDIFDEVSVTTDVVYGTNITILPALFNQPPAPEDLLMDVYEPVGD' A
#
# COMPACT_ATOMS: atom_id res chain seq x y z
N MET A 1 -16.11 -20.12 40.35
CA MET A 1 -14.89 -20.51 39.62
C MET A 1 -15.08 -20.50 38.10
N LYS A 2 -15.95 -21.33 37.52
CA LYS A 2 -16.18 -21.37 36.05
C LYS A 2 -16.59 -20.02 35.42
N LYS A 3 -17.44 -19.24 36.09
CA LYS A 3 -17.85 -17.88 35.64
C LYS A 3 -16.68 -16.88 35.62
N ASN A 4 -15.78 -16.97 36.60
CA ASN A 4 -14.62 -16.10 36.70
C ASN A 4 -13.57 -16.48 35.63
N MET A 5 -13.45 -17.78 35.32
CA MET A 5 -12.61 -18.25 34.22
C MET A 5 -13.15 -17.83 32.85
N LEU A 6 -14.47 -17.91 32.64
CA LEU A 6 -15.09 -17.46 31.40
C LEU A 6 -14.93 -15.95 31.19
N SER A 7 -15.08 -15.15 32.27
CA SER A 7 -14.85 -13.71 32.24
C SER A 7 -13.40 -13.36 31.87
N ALA A 8 -12.42 -14.06 32.46
CA ALA A 8 -11.01 -13.87 32.14
C ALA A 8 -10.71 -14.21 30.67
N LEU A 9 -11.28 -15.29 30.14
CA LEU A 9 -11.10 -15.68 28.75
C LEU A 9 -11.66 -14.64 27.76
N ILE A 10 -12.85 -14.09 28.06
CA ILE A 10 -13.45 -13.01 27.24
C ILE A 10 -12.57 -11.77 27.28
N MET A 11 -12.06 -11.38 28.46
CA MET A 11 -11.17 -10.24 28.61
C MET A 11 -9.87 -10.42 27.79
N CYS A 12 -9.25 -11.61 27.83
CA CYS A 12 -8.05 -11.89 27.05
C CYS A 12 -8.28 -11.75 25.53
N MET A 13 -9.43 -12.22 25.03
CA MET A 13 -9.77 -12.08 23.61
C MET A 13 -9.98 -10.62 23.19
N LEU A 14 -10.54 -9.79 24.07
CA LEU A 14 -10.77 -8.37 23.78
C LEU A 14 -9.46 -7.56 23.70
N VAL A 15 -8.46 -7.90 24.51
CA VAL A 15 -7.15 -7.21 24.51
C VAL A 15 -6.30 -7.58 23.29
N SER A 16 -6.41 -8.82 22.76
CA SER A 16 -5.64 -9.28 21.59
C SER A 16 -5.98 -8.59 20.27
N HIS A 17 -6.99 -7.72 20.22
CA HIS A 17 -7.40 -6.99 19.02
C HIS A 17 -6.93 -5.52 18.97
N ILE A 18 -6.26 -5.01 20.03
CA ILE A 18 -5.86 -3.60 20.11
C ILE A 18 -4.70 -3.29 19.14
N ASP A 19 -3.73 -4.20 19.00
CA ASP A 19 -2.56 -3.99 18.13
C ASP A 19 -2.83 -4.13 16.63
N ALA A 20 -4.02 -4.62 16.24
CA ALA A 20 -4.39 -4.72 14.82
C ALA A 20 -4.70 -3.36 14.16
N GLN A 21 -4.86 -2.30 14.96
CA GLN A 21 -5.31 -0.99 14.46
C GLN A 21 -4.19 -0.08 13.93
N THR A 22 -2.91 -0.42 14.13
CA THR A 22 -1.78 0.44 13.72
C THR A 22 -1.08 -0.03 12.45
N ARG A 23 -1.62 -1.06 11.77
CA ARG A 23 -1.04 -1.53 10.52
C ARG A 23 -1.02 -0.39 9.49
N TYR A 24 0.16 -0.13 8.92
CA TYR A 24 0.45 0.95 7.95
C TYR A 24 0.54 2.37 8.54
N LEU A 25 0.62 2.53 9.86
CA LEU A 25 0.89 3.84 10.48
C LEU A 25 2.38 4.08 10.73
N ASP A 26 3.14 3.00 10.92
CA ASP A 26 4.56 3.05 11.19
C ASP A 26 5.36 2.63 9.95
N ASP A 27 6.53 3.24 9.78
CA ASP A 27 7.47 2.86 8.73
C ASP A 27 7.94 1.42 8.95
N ILE A 28 7.92 0.63 7.87
CA ILE A 28 8.31 -0.79 7.90
C ILE A 28 9.83 -0.95 7.72
N PHE A 29 10.47 0.01 7.02
CA PHE A 29 11.89 0.00 6.69
C PHE A 29 12.53 1.32 7.11
N ASP A 30 13.76 1.25 7.60
CA ASP A 30 14.53 2.44 8.02
C ASP A 30 14.93 3.32 6.82
N GLU A 31 15.15 2.70 5.65
CA GLU A 31 15.56 3.38 4.42
C GLU A 31 14.97 2.67 3.18
N VAL A 32 14.53 3.47 2.21
CA VAL A 32 13.91 3.00 0.96
C VAL A 32 14.57 3.73 -0.22
N SER A 33 15.05 2.98 -1.20
CA SER A 33 15.48 3.52 -2.49
C SER A 33 14.30 3.61 -3.47
N VAL A 34 14.27 4.68 -4.26
CA VAL A 34 13.20 4.94 -5.23
C VAL A 34 13.78 4.89 -6.65
N THR A 35 13.23 4.00 -7.47
CA THR A 35 13.47 3.97 -8.92
C THR A 35 12.29 4.62 -9.62
N THR A 36 12.50 5.81 -10.15
CA THR A 36 11.46 6.64 -10.78
C THR A 36 11.30 6.35 -12.27
N ASP A 37 10.14 6.69 -12.82
CA ASP A 37 9.80 6.62 -14.25
C ASP A 37 9.89 5.21 -14.84
N VAL A 38 9.58 4.17 -14.05
CA VAL A 38 9.50 2.80 -14.54
C VAL A 38 8.23 2.62 -15.36
N VAL A 39 8.38 2.26 -16.63
CA VAL A 39 7.24 1.94 -17.52
C VAL A 39 6.62 0.61 -17.08
N TYR A 40 5.41 0.65 -16.53
CA TYR A 40 4.67 -0.55 -16.12
C TYR A 40 3.58 -0.97 -17.09
N GLY A 41 3.29 -0.14 -18.09
CA GLY A 41 2.33 -0.44 -19.14
C GLY A 41 2.19 0.71 -20.13
N THR A 42 1.31 0.50 -21.10
CA THR A 42 0.99 1.51 -22.11
C THR A 42 -0.53 1.59 -22.22
N ASN A 43 -1.07 2.81 -22.27
CA ASN A 43 -2.50 3.06 -22.47
C ASN A 43 -2.72 4.04 -23.62
N ILE A 44 -3.95 4.17 -24.11
CA ILE A 44 -4.30 5.21 -25.08
C ILE A 44 -4.74 6.47 -24.34
N THR A 45 -4.00 7.55 -24.52
CA THR A 45 -4.28 8.86 -23.93
C THR A 45 -5.14 9.72 -24.86
N ILE A 46 -6.02 10.53 -24.27
CA ILE A 46 -6.84 11.51 -24.99
C ILE A 46 -6.10 12.85 -25.18
N LEU A 47 -4.94 13.04 -24.55
CA LEU A 47 -4.20 14.29 -24.55
C LEU A 47 -3.97 14.88 -25.96
N PRO A 48 -3.58 14.10 -26.99
CA PRO A 48 -3.42 14.62 -28.35
C PRO A 48 -4.71 15.19 -28.96
N ALA A 49 -5.88 14.70 -28.53
CA ALA A 49 -7.17 15.20 -29.02
C ALA A 49 -7.44 16.64 -28.61
N LEU A 50 -6.84 17.11 -27.51
CA LEU A 50 -6.87 18.53 -27.13
C LEU A 50 -6.15 19.44 -28.15
N PHE A 51 -5.29 18.86 -28.99
CA PHE A 51 -4.53 19.52 -30.04
C PHE A 51 -4.99 19.09 -31.45
N ASN A 52 -6.23 18.64 -31.60
CA ASN A 52 -6.81 18.19 -32.88
C ASN A 52 -6.07 16.99 -33.53
N GLN A 53 -5.37 16.17 -32.74
CA GLN A 53 -4.72 14.92 -33.17
C GLN A 53 -5.52 13.69 -32.67
N PRO A 54 -5.41 12.51 -33.31
CA PRO A 54 -6.06 11.30 -32.80
C PRO A 54 -5.47 10.88 -31.44
N PRO A 55 -6.25 10.22 -30.56
CA PRO A 55 -5.72 9.56 -29.36
C PRO A 55 -4.56 8.63 -29.71
N ALA A 56 -3.55 8.59 -28.85
CA ALA A 56 -2.31 7.87 -29.11
C ALA A 56 -1.83 7.08 -27.89
N PRO A 57 -0.96 6.08 -28.07
CA PRO A 57 -0.31 5.39 -26.96
C PRO A 57 0.54 6.33 -26.11
N GLU A 58 0.48 6.16 -24.80
CA GLU A 58 1.31 6.83 -23.80
C GLU A 58 1.73 5.82 -22.72
N ASP A 59 2.99 5.89 -22.31
CA ASP A 59 3.54 5.03 -21.28
C ASP A 59 2.99 5.42 -19.91
N LEU A 60 2.63 4.40 -19.13
CA LEU A 60 2.25 4.55 -17.75
C LEU A 60 3.50 4.34 -16.89
N LEU A 61 3.85 5.38 -16.14
CA LEU A 61 5.03 5.42 -15.30
C LEU A 61 4.66 5.17 -13.84
N MET A 62 5.53 4.48 -13.11
CA MET A 62 5.45 4.32 -11.67
C MET A 62 6.81 4.52 -11.01
N ASP A 63 6.77 4.92 -9.75
CA ASP A 63 7.92 4.82 -8.86
C ASP A 63 7.92 3.44 -8.20
N VAL A 64 9.08 2.78 -8.20
CA VAL A 64 9.31 1.52 -7.49
C VAL A 64 10.09 1.83 -6.21
N TYR A 65 9.53 1.42 -5.06
CA TYR A 65 10.09 1.63 -3.73
C TYR A 65 10.64 0.30 -3.20
N GLU A 66 11.94 0.24 -2.94
CA GLU A 66 12.65 -0.97 -2.49
C GLU A 66 13.40 -0.69 -1.18
N PRO A 67 13.34 -1.59 -0.17
CA PRO A 67 14.18 -1.46 1.02
C PRO A 67 15.65 -1.49 0.65
N VAL A 68 16.47 -0.64 1.25
CA VAL A 68 17.90 -0.65 0.98
C VAL A 68 18.54 -1.93 1.52
N GLY A 69 19.16 -2.72 0.64
CA GLY A 69 19.96 -3.91 1.00
C GLY A 69 19.23 -5.26 0.96
N ASP A 70 18.01 -5.30 0.42
CA ASP A 70 17.28 -6.54 0.05
C ASP A 70 17.73 -7.11 -1.32
#